data_AF-A0A4V0YQP4-F1
#
_entry.id   AF-A0A4V0YQP4-F1
#
_cell.length_a   1.000
_cell.length_b   1.000
_cell.length_c   1.000
_cell.angle_alpha   90.00
_cell.angle_beta   90.00
_cell.angle_gamma   90.00
#
_symmetry.space_group_name_H-M   'P 1'
#
loop_
_entity.id
_entity.type
_entity.pdbx_description
1 polymer ?
#
loop_
_entity_poly.entity_id
_entity_poly.type
_entity_poly.pdbx_seq_one_letter_code
_entity_poly.pdbx_strand_id
1 'polypeptide(L)'
;MLCRLDPGCERPEERQFSFDPLERVLENRTEYVSACLTILRAYIVAGRADMGGTPFGGFGQWSALVRSALMWVGEPDPCASRNAIMDEDPEQGQLRTLLTLWWQEFGKSAIKIKHLIERCHSNDSGLFEVLDDIAGERNGPGVNARRLGHWLKRHKGRVVDGLRLVQVPGPNMASWQVVQVKAGEA
;
A
#
# COMPACT_ATOMS: atom_id res chain seq x y z
N MET A 1 -8.61 -6.65 -5.41
CA MET A 1 -8.32 -7.37 -4.16
C MET A 1 -7.07 -8.20 -4.41
N LEU A 2 -5.96 -7.86 -3.76
CA LEU A 2 -4.77 -8.71 -3.76
C LEU A 2 -4.97 -9.72 -2.65
N CYS A 3 -5.25 -10.97 -3.02
CA CYS A 3 -5.24 -12.10 -2.10
C CYS A 3 -3.96 -12.88 -2.35
N ARG A 4 -3.11 -12.98 -1.32
CA ARG A 4 -1.98 -13.91 -1.33
C ARG A 4 -2.53 -15.29 -1.01
N LEU A 5 -2.45 -16.20 -1.97
CA LEU A 5 -2.60 -17.63 -1.70
C LEU A 5 -1.25 -18.13 -1.23
N ASP A 6 -1.16 -18.58 0.03
CA ASP A 6 0.03 -19.23 0.57
C ASP A 6 -0.22 -20.74 0.67
N PRO A 7 0.27 -21.53 -0.29
CA PRO A 7 0.09 -22.97 -0.29
C PRO A 7 1.09 -23.69 0.63
N GLY A 8 2.02 -22.98 1.28
CA GLY A 8 3.03 -23.55 2.16
C GLY A 8 4.11 -24.38 1.44
N CYS A 9 4.32 -24.16 0.14
CA CYS A 9 5.30 -24.87 -0.67
C CYS A 9 5.93 -23.99 -1.75
N GLU A 10 7.16 -24.31 -2.17
CA GLU A 10 7.92 -23.53 -3.15
C GLU A 10 7.29 -23.45 -4.55
N ARG A 11 6.63 -24.54 -4.99
CA ARG A 11 6.02 -24.65 -6.33
C ARG A 11 4.52 -24.99 -6.23
N PRO A 12 3.67 -23.98 -5.95
CA PRO A 12 2.22 -24.14 -5.83
C PRO A 12 1.57 -24.93 -6.97
N GLU A 13 2.03 -24.69 -8.19
CA GLU A 13 1.54 -25.25 -9.44
C GLU A 13 1.86 -26.73 -9.63
N GLU A 14 2.84 -27.25 -8.90
CA GLU A 14 3.22 -28.68 -8.94
C GLU A 14 2.50 -29.50 -7.86
N ARG A 15 1.65 -28.88 -7.04
CA ARG A 15 0.90 -29.57 -5.97
C ARG A 15 0.00 -30.66 -6.55
N GLN A 16 0.20 -31.87 -6.05
CA GLN A 16 -0.70 -32.99 -6.34
C GLN A 16 -1.74 -33.10 -5.23
N PHE A 17 -3.00 -33.23 -5.62
CA PHE A 17 -4.11 -33.53 -4.73
C PHE A 17 -4.45 -35.02 -4.90
N SER A 18 -4.83 -35.69 -3.81
CA SER A 18 -5.30 -37.09 -3.88
C SER A 18 -6.69 -37.24 -4.53
N PHE A 19 -7.25 -36.13 -5.01
CA PHE A 19 -8.56 -36.01 -5.64
C PHE A 19 -8.51 -34.84 -6.65
N ASP A 20 -9.46 -34.77 -7.58
CA ASP A 20 -9.63 -33.58 -8.42
C ASP A 20 -10.44 -32.51 -7.66
N PRO A 21 -9.84 -31.34 -7.33
CA PRO A 21 -10.54 -30.29 -6.58
C PRO A 21 -11.72 -29.68 -7.33
N LEU A 22 -11.62 -29.56 -8.66
CA LEU A 22 -12.69 -28.99 -9.47
C LEU A 22 -13.88 -29.95 -9.54
N GLU A 23 -13.62 -31.23 -9.79
CA GLU A 23 -14.66 -32.27 -9.81
C GLU A 23 -15.39 -32.32 -8.47
N ARG A 24 -14.65 -32.38 -7.35
CA ARG A 24 -15.25 -32.40 -6.00
C ARG A 24 -16.12 -31.17 -5.73
N VAL A 25 -15.67 -29.98 -6.12
CA VAL A 25 -16.44 -28.74 -5.94
C VAL A 25 -17.72 -28.76 -6.76
N LEU A 26 -17.67 -29.28 -7.98
CA LEU A 26 -18.84 -29.39 -8.85
C LEU A 26 -19.86 -30.41 -8.33
N GLU A 27 -19.39 -31.60 -7.90
CA GLU A 27 -20.24 -32.64 -7.33
C GLU A 27 -20.95 -32.19 -6.04
N ASN A 28 -20.23 -31.49 -5.17
CA ASN A 28 -20.73 -31.08 -3.84
C ASN A 28 -21.17 -29.61 -3.82
N ARG A 29 -21.34 -28.97 -4.99
CA ARG A 29 -21.60 -27.53 -5.12
C ARG A 29 -22.78 -27.07 -4.26
N THR A 30 -23.86 -27.84 -4.26
CA THR A 30 -25.07 -27.51 -3.51
C THR A 30 -24.80 -27.44 -2.01
N GLU A 31 -24.00 -28.36 -1.47
CA GLU A 31 -23.62 -28.36 -0.06
C GLU A 31 -22.77 -27.13 0.30
N TYR A 32 -21.73 -26.84 -0.49
CA TYR A 32 -20.89 -25.68 -0.27
C TYR A 32 -21.67 -24.36 -0.34
N VAL A 33 -22.52 -24.20 -1.35
CA VAL A 33 -23.35 -22.99 -1.49
C VAL A 33 -24.34 -22.88 -0.33
N SER A 34 -24.96 -23.98 0.08
CA SER A 34 -25.88 -24.01 1.22
C SER A 34 -25.17 -23.59 2.52
N ALA A 35 -23.97 -24.11 2.77
CA ALA A 35 -23.16 -23.73 3.92
C ALA A 35 -22.82 -22.24 3.92
N CYS A 36 -22.33 -21.70 2.79
CA CYS A 36 -22.04 -20.27 2.63
C CYS A 36 -23.28 -19.40 2.89
N LEU A 37 -24.42 -19.75 2.30
CA LEU A 37 -25.67 -19.00 2.50
C LEU A 37 -26.17 -19.10 3.95
N THR A 38 -25.97 -20.24 4.60
CA THR A 38 -26.32 -20.44 6.01
C THR A 38 -25.51 -19.53 6.92
N ILE A 39 -24.20 -19.41 6.71
CA ILE A 39 -23.33 -18.49 7.46
C ILE A 39 -23.82 -17.04 7.27
N LEU A 40 -24.05 -16.61 6.03
CA LEU A 40 -24.53 -15.26 5.74
C LEU A 40 -25.90 -14.98 6.38
N ARG A 41 -26.81 -15.96 6.31
CA ARG A 41 -28.15 -15.83 6.89
C ARG A 41 -28.08 -15.75 8.41
N ALA A 42 -27.27 -16.60 9.05
CA ALA A 42 -27.07 -16.61 10.50
C ALA A 42 -26.53 -15.25 10.99
N TYR A 43 -25.51 -14.70 10.32
CA TYR A 43 -24.98 -13.36 10.62
C TYR A 43 -26.05 -12.26 10.48
N ILE A 44 -26.90 -12.33 9.44
CA ILE A 44 -28.02 -11.38 9.27
C ILE A 44 -29.04 -11.52 10.40
N VAL A 45 -29.43 -12.75 10.77
CA VAL A 45 -30.39 -13.00 11.87
C VAL A 45 -29.83 -12.54 13.22
N ALA A 46 -28.53 -12.68 13.43
CA ALA A 46 -27.83 -12.22 14.63
C ALA A 46 -27.68 -10.68 14.71
N GLY A 47 -28.26 -9.93 13.77
CA GLY A 47 -28.31 -8.46 13.82
C GLY A 47 -27.13 -7.76 13.15
N ARG A 48 -26.30 -8.47 12.37
CA ARG A 48 -25.14 -7.92 11.65
C ARG A 48 -24.18 -7.17 12.59
N ALA A 49 -23.68 -7.89 13.59
CA ALA A 49 -22.72 -7.34 14.55
C ALA A 49 -21.55 -6.66 13.81
N ASP A 50 -21.21 -5.45 14.23
CA ASP A 50 -20.05 -4.74 13.70
C ASP A 50 -18.77 -5.46 14.18
N MET A 51 -18.09 -6.11 13.25
CA MET A 51 -16.85 -6.83 13.51
C MET A 51 -15.61 -5.92 13.46
N GLY A 52 -15.80 -4.62 13.24
CA GLY A 52 -14.72 -3.66 13.06
C GLY A 52 -13.98 -3.85 11.74
N GLY A 53 -13.01 -2.97 11.49
CA GLY A 53 -12.13 -3.02 10.33
C GLY A 53 -12.24 -1.80 9.42
N THR A 54 -11.11 -1.37 8.88
CA THR A 54 -11.04 -0.21 8.00
C THR A 54 -11.93 -0.44 6.75
N PRO A 55 -12.74 0.56 6.33
CA PRO A 55 -13.52 0.48 5.11
C PRO A 55 -12.66 0.09 3.91
N PHE A 56 -13.10 -0.92 3.16
CA PHE A 56 -12.47 -1.23 1.88
C PHE A 56 -13.15 -0.43 0.77
N GLY A 57 -12.48 0.62 0.31
CA GLY A 57 -12.99 1.51 -0.74
C GLY A 57 -13.50 0.73 -1.96
N GLY A 58 -14.75 1.00 -2.35
CA GLY A 58 -15.44 0.29 -3.45
C GLY A 58 -16.11 -1.04 -3.10
N PHE A 59 -15.85 -1.60 -1.90
CA PHE A 59 -16.34 -2.91 -1.47
C PHE A 59 -17.13 -2.86 -0.15
N GLY A 60 -17.81 -1.73 0.12
CA GLY A 60 -18.56 -1.53 1.36
C GLY A 60 -19.63 -2.60 1.61
N GLN A 61 -20.42 -2.95 0.58
CA GLN A 61 -21.45 -3.99 0.68
C GLN A 61 -20.87 -5.39 0.96
N TRP A 62 -19.78 -5.74 0.25
CA TRP A 62 -19.08 -7.00 0.48
C TRP A 62 -18.46 -7.05 1.88
N SER A 63 -17.89 -5.94 2.34
CA SER A 63 -17.30 -5.84 3.68
C SER A 63 -18.37 -6.04 4.76
N ALA A 64 -19.49 -5.32 4.66
CA ALA A 64 -20.57 -5.37 5.63
C ALA A 64 -21.29 -6.74 5.71
N LEU A 65 -21.24 -7.53 4.63
CA LEU A 65 -21.92 -8.82 4.55
C LEU A 65 -20.96 -10.00 4.65
N VAL A 66 -20.05 -10.16 3.68
CA VAL A 66 -19.22 -11.37 3.54
C VAL A 66 -18.06 -11.35 4.52
N ARG A 67 -17.28 -10.26 4.53
CA ARG A 67 -16.12 -10.11 5.43
C ARG A 67 -16.56 -10.17 6.89
N SER A 68 -17.56 -9.38 7.26
CA SER A 68 -18.10 -9.37 8.63
C SER A 68 -18.71 -10.71 9.02
N ALA A 69 -19.42 -11.42 8.12
CA ALA A 69 -19.94 -12.75 8.45
C ALA A 69 -18.83 -13.78 8.72
N LEU A 70 -17.74 -13.75 7.96
CA LEU A 70 -16.57 -14.62 8.20
C LEU A 70 -15.92 -14.30 9.55
N MET A 71 -15.67 -13.03 9.84
CA MET A 71 -15.13 -12.61 11.13
C MET A 71 -16.08 -12.97 12.28
N TRP A 72 -17.39 -12.86 12.08
CA TRP A 72 -18.41 -13.19 13.08
C TRP A 72 -18.42 -14.67 13.45
N VAL A 73 -18.15 -15.58 12.51
CA VAL A 73 -17.98 -17.02 12.80
C VAL A 73 -16.60 -17.38 13.36
N GLY A 74 -15.73 -16.39 13.60
CA GLY A 74 -14.41 -16.57 14.22
C GLY A 74 -13.26 -16.72 13.23
N GLU A 75 -13.49 -16.56 11.92
CA GLU A 75 -12.41 -16.60 10.93
C GLU A 75 -11.57 -15.31 10.95
N PRO A 76 -10.27 -15.39 10.61
CA PRO A 76 -9.42 -14.21 10.47
C PRO A 76 -9.96 -13.22 9.43
N ASP A 77 -9.70 -11.93 9.64
CA ASP A 77 -10.09 -10.90 8.67
C ASP A 77 -9.42 -11.13 7.30
N PRO A 78 -10.18 -11.39 6.22
CA PRO A 78 -9.65 -11.59 4.87
C PRO A 78 -8.85 -10.39 4.34
N CYS A 79 -9.03 -9.20 4.90
CA CYS A 79 -8.29 -7.99 4.55
C CYS A 79 -7.05 -7.76 5.42
N ALA A 80 -6.78 -8.58 6.44
CA ALA A 80 -5.61 -8.41 7.30
C ALA A 80 -4.28 -8.48 6.53
N SER A 81 -4.17 -9.42 5.59
CA SER A 81 -2.98 -9.60 4.75
C SER A 81 -2.72 -8.43 3.80
N ARG A 82 -3.72 -7.58 3.55
CA ARG A 82 -3.54 -6.37 2.73
C ARG A 82 -2.61 -5.37 3.41
N ASN A 83 -2.67 -5.23 4.72
CA ASN A 83 -1.77 -4.33 5.44
C ASN A 83 -0.31 -4.78 5.24
N ALA A 84 -0.07 -6.10 5.35
CA ALA A 84 1.25 -6.68 5.08
C ALA A 84 1.72 -6.48 3.62
N ILE A 85 0.84 -6.66 2.63
CA ILE A 85 1.18 -6.42 1.22
C ILE A 85 1.45 -4.93 0.93
N MET A 86 0.73 -4.01 1.59
CA MET A 86 1.00 -2.58 1.48
C MET A 86 2.33 -2.18 2.16
N ASP A 87 2.76 -2.91 3.19
CA ASP A 87 4.07 -2.74 3.82
C ASP A 87 5.21 -3.36 2.99
N GLU A 88 4.91 -4.35 2.14
CA GLU A 88 5.86 -5.02 1.25
C GLU A 88 6.11 -4.31 -0.10
N ASP A 89 5.43 -3.19 -0.44
CA ASP A 89 5.71 -2.41 -1.67
C ASP A 89 7.05 -1.65 -1.53
N PRO A 90 8.14 -2.07 -2.22
CA PRO A 90 9.45 -1.43 -2.06
C PRO A 90 9.43 0.03 -2.54
N GLU A 91 8.59 0.37 -3.54
CA GLU A 91 8.41 1.76 -3.98
C GLU A 91 7.70 2.59 -2.90
N GLN A 92 6.78 1.99 -2.14
CA GLN A 92 6.13 2.65 -1.00
C GLN A 92 7.11 2.84 0.16
N GLY A 93 7.98 1.87 0.43
CA GLY A 93 9.04 1.97 1.43
C GLY A 93 10.00 3.11 1.14
N GLN A 94 10.54 3.19 -0.08
CA GLN A 94 11.41 4.29 -0.50
C GLN A 94 10.71 5.65 -0.42
N LEU A 95 9.43 5.73 -0.84
CA LEU A 95 8.65 6.97 -0.72
C LEU A 95 8.41 7.36 0.74
N ARG A 96 8.11 6.40 1.62
CA ARG A 96 7.92 6.64 3.06
C ARG A 96 9.19 7.26 3.67
N THR A 97 10.34 6.65 3.42
CA THR A 97 11.63 7.11 3.94
C THR A 97 11.96 8.50 3.41
N LEU A 98 11.82 8.73 2.11
CA LEU A 98 12.05 10.04 1.50
C LEU A 98 11.16 11.12 2.12
N LEU A 99 9.84 10.90 2.20
CA LEU A 99 8.91 11.90 2.72
C LEU A 99 9.18 12.24 4.19
N THR A 100 9.52 11.23 4.99
CA THR A 100 9.81 11.38 6.41
C THR A 100 11.06 12.23 6.63
N LEU A 101 12.17 11.86 5.98
CA LEU A 101 13.44 12.59 6.11
C LEU A 101 13.34 14.00 5.53
N TRP A 102 12.68 14.17 4.37
CA TRP A 102 12.45 15.48 3.79
C TRP A 102 11.64 16.37 4.73
N TRP A 103 10.57 15.84 5.34
CA TRP A 103 9.76 16.60 6.29
C TRP A 103 10.56 17.01 7.54
N GLN A 104 11.41 16.12 8.06
CA GLN A 104 12.28 16.42 9.19
C GLN A 104 13.29 17.53 8.87
N GLU A 105 13.90 17.50 7.67
CA GLU A 105 14.95 18.45 7.30
C GLU A 105 14.40 19.81 6.83
N PHE A 106 13.27 19.82 6.11
CA PHE A 106 12.78 21.00 5.41
C PHE A 106 11.38 21.46 5.81
N GLY A 107 10.63 20.64 6.55
CA GLY A 107 9.25 20.89 6.91
C GLY A 107 8.39 21.27 5.72
N LYS A 108 7.68 22.40 5.83
CA LYS A 108 6.80 22.95 4.79
C LYS A 108 7.54 23.73 3.70
N SER A 109 8.87 23.69 3.62
CA SER A 109 9.61 24.49 2.64
C SER A 109 9.52 23.87 1.24
N ALA A 110 9.28 24.72 0.24
CA ALA A 110 9.34 24.31 -1.17
C ALA A 110 10.77 24.44 -1.71
N ILE A 111 11.33 23.34 -2.20
CA ILE A 111 12.75 23.22 -2.57
C ILE A 111 12.90 22.77 -4.01
N LYS A 112 13.80 23.41 -4.75
CA LYS A 112 14.17 22.99 -6.10
C LYS A 112 15.10 21.78 -6.02
N ILE A 113 14.96 20.83 -6.95
CA ILE A 113 15.79 19.61 -7.01
C ILE A 113 17.29 19.91 -6.91
N LYS A 114 17.78 20.94 -7.62
CA LYS A 114 19.19 21.33 -7.56
C LYS A 114 19.63 21.69 -6.14
N HIS A 115 18.82 22.49 -5.43
CA HIS A 115 19.13 22.91 -4.07
C HIS A 115 19.00 21.75 -3.07
N LEU A 116 18.05 20.84 -3.31
CA LEU A 116 17.91 19.62 -2.51
C LEU A 116 19.21 18.79 -2.56
N ILE A 117 19.73 18.54 -3.78
CA ILE A 117 20.96 17.77 -3.97
C ILE A 117 22.16 18.47 -3.30
N GLU A 118 22.30 19.79 -3.51
CA GLU A 118 23.37 20.58 -2.89
C GLU A 118 23.32 20.52 -1.35
N ARG A 119 22.13 20.60 -0.76
CA ARG A 119 21.95 20.58 0.70
C ARG A 119 22.27 19.22 1.30
N CYS A 120 21.90 18.13 0.62
CA CYS A 120 22.15 16.77 1.09
C CYS A 120 23.65 16.44 1.10
N HIS A 121 24.42 16.97 0.14
CA HIS A 121 25.88 16.82 0.14
C HIS A 121 26.57 17.52 1.31
N SER A 122 25.96 18.56 1.89
CA SER A 122 26.61 19.35 2.96
C SER A 122 26.39 18.83 4.39
N ASN A 123 25.44 17.92 4.61
CA ASN A 123 24.91 17.65 5.96
C ASN A 123 25.05 16.20 6.46
N ASP A 124 25.70 15.30 5.71
CA ASP A 124 25.82 13.87 6.08
C ASP A 124 24.49 13.29 6.60
N SER A 125 23.39 13.67 5.93
CA SER A 125 22.04 13.30 6.34
C SER A 125 21.63 12.02 5.63
N GLY A 126 20.91 11.13 6.32
CA GLY A 126 20.32 9.93 5.71
C GLY A 126 19.40 10.23 4.52
N LEU A 127 19.05 11.51 4.28
CA LEU A 127 18.34 11.94 3.09
C LEU A 127 19.20 11.79 1.82
N PHE A 128 20.52 12.00 1.89
CA PHE A 128 21.41 11.78 0.76
C PHE A 128 21.38 10.32 0.30
N GLU A 129 21.50 9.37 1.23
CA GLU A 129 21.47 7.93 0.94
C GLU A 129 20.19 7.54 0.20
N VAL A 130 19.03 8.02 0.66
CA VAL A 130 17.75 7.74 0.01
C VAL A 130 17.65 8.37 -1.38
N LEU A 131 18.20 9.58 -1.57
CA LEU A 131 18.22 10.22 -2.88
C LEU A 131 19.16 9.50 -3.85
N ASP A 132 20.28 8.97 -3.37
CA ASP A 132 21.23 8.17 -4.14
C ASP A 132 20.65 6.80 -4.51
N ASP A 133 19.96 6.13 -3.59
CA ASP A 133 19.23 4.89 -3.89
C ASP A 133 18.15 5.09 -4.98
N ILE A 134 17.44 6.21 -4.93
CA ILE A 134 16.37 6.53 -5.89
C ILE A 134 16.95 6.95 -7.26
N ALA A 135 17.96 7.80 -7.24
CA ALA A 135 18.38 8.56 -8.42
C ALA A 135 19.89 8.72 -8.58
N GLY A 136 20.70 7.86 -7.96
CA GLY A 136 22.16 7.88 -8.04
C GLY A 136 22.68 7.84 -9.47
N GLU A 137 23.87 8.40 -9.67
CA GLU A 137 24.58 8.37 -10.95
C GLU A 137 25.05 6.94 -11.26
N ARG A 138 25.02 6.59 -12.55
CA ARG A 138 25.42 5.22 -12.97
C ARG A 138 26.93 4.99 -12.88
N ASN A 139 27.72 6.06 -12.98
CA ASN A 139 29.17 6.01 -13.18
C ASN A 139 29.93 6.85 -12.15
N GLY A 140 29.41 7.00 -10.93
CA GLY A 140 30.10 7.74 -9.87
C GLY A 140 29.16 8.15 -8.74
N PRO A 141 29.71 8.77 -7.67
CA PRO A 141 28.91 9.25 -6.55
C PRO A 141 28.08 10.48 -6.95
N GLY A 142 26.83 10.54 -6.48
CA GLY A 142 25.98 11.72 -6.61
C GLY A 142 24.62 11.42 -7.22
N VAL A 143 23.70 12.37 -7.09
CA VAL A 143 22.30 12.19 -7.46
C VAL A 143 22.01 12.82 -8.84
N ASN A 144 21.47 12.01 -9.75
CA ASN A 144 21.02 12.46 -11.06
C ASN A 144 19.70 13.25 -10.95
N ALA A 145 19.80 14.57 -11.11
CA ALA A 145 18.65 15.49 -11.00
C ALA A 145 17.47 15.16 -11.93
N ARG A 146 17.74 14.61 -13.13
CA ARG A 146 16.68 14.26 -14.10
C ARG A 146 15.93 13.00 -13.67
N ARG A 147 16.65 11.96 -13.24
CA ARG A 147 16.06 10.73 -12.69
C ARG A 147 15.24 11.04 -11.45
N LEU A 148 15.79 11.84 -10.53
CA LEU A 148 15.07 12.27 -9.34
C LEU A 148 13.79 13.04 -9.70
N GLY A 149 13.87 13.96 -10.65
CA GLY A 149 12.69 14.71 -11.11
C GLY A 149 11.60 13.84 -11.73
N HIS A 150 11.95 12.79 -12.49
CA HIS A 150 10.96 11.83 -13.00
C HIS A 150 10.35 10.98 -11.89
N TRP A 151 11.17 10.53 -10.94
CA TRP A 151 10.70 9.76 -9.80
C TRP A 151 9.73 10.58 -8.94
N LEU A 152 10.09 11.82 -8.57
CA LEU A 152 9.21 12.73 -7.84
C LEU A 152 7.88 12.99 -8.57
N LYS A 153 7.90 13.09 -9.91
CA LYS A 153 6.68 13.21 -10.72
C LYS A 153 5.81 11.96 -10.66
N ARG A 154 6.40 10.76 -10.71
CA ARG A 154 5.67 9.48 -10.61
C ARG A 154 4.98 9.33 -9.27
N HIS A 155 5.58 9.82 -8.19
CA HIS A 155 5.03 9.71 -6.82
C HIS A 155 4.27 10.96 -6.35
N LYS A 156 4.14 12.00 -7.19
CA LYS A 156 3.40 13.23 -6.89
C LYS A 156 1.96 12.88 -6.50
N GLY A 157 1.52 13.39 -5.36
CA GLY A 157 0.14 13.22 -4.90
C GLY A 157 -0.15 11.93 -4.11
N ARG A 158 0.78 10.95 -4.08
CA ARG A 158 0.63 9.73 -3.26
C ARG A 158 0.78 10.09 -1.78
N VAL A 159 -0.13 9.60 -0.94
CA VAL A 159 -0.12 9.82 0.51
C VAL A 159 0.51 8.61 1.20
N VAL A 160 1.49 8.85 2.07
CA VAL A 160 2.12 7.83 2.92
C VAL A 160 2.32 8.44 4.31
N ASP A 161 1.84 7.76 5.35
CA ASP A 161 1.92 8.22 6.76
C ASP A 161 1.45 9.67 6.99
N GLY A 162 0.39 10.07 6.29
CA GLY A 162 -0.14 11.43 6.38
C GLY A 162 0.75 12.49 5.73
N LEU A 163 1.80 12.12 5.01
CA LEU A 163 2.64 12.99 4.20
C LEU A 163 2.36 12.79 2.71
N ARG A 164 2.55 13.86 1.94
CA ARG A 164 2.40 13.82 0.48
C ARG A 164 3.37 14.76 -0.21
N LEU A 165 3.94 14.30 -1.32
CA LEU A 165 4.74 15.14 -2.20
C LEU A 165 3.84 15.99 -3.11
N VAL A 166 4.07 17.30 -3.11
CA VAL A 166 3.41 18.25 -4.02
C VAL A 166 4.44 19.04 -4.82
N GLN A 167 4.01 19.48 -6.00
CA GLN A 167 4.79 20.32 -6.88
C GLN A 167 4.26 21.75 -6.78
N VAL A 168 5.15 22.68 -6.49
CA VAL A 168 4.86 24.10 -6.41
C VAL A 168 5.34 24.77 -7.70
N PRO A 169 4.45 25.36 -8.52
CA PRO A 169 4.84 26.09 -9.72
C PRO A 169 5.82 27.22 -9.38
N GLY A 170 6.78 27.46 -10.24
CA GLY A 170 7.75 28.53 -10.10
C GLY A 170 8.10 29.15 -11.46
N PRO A 171 8.68 30.35 -11.50
CA PRO A 171 8.87 31.13 -12.73
C PRO A 171 9.75 30.44 -13.78
N ASN A 172 10.76 29.66 -13.35
CA ASN A 172 11.65 28.92 -14.27
C ASN A 172 11.52 27.41 -14.10
N MET A 173 11.58 26.94 -12.86
CA MET A 173 11.57 25.52 -12.53
C MET A 173 10.70 25.30 -11.30
N ALA A 174 9.90 24.25 -11.34
CA ALA A 174 9.04 23.88 -10.23
C ALA A 174 9.85 23.49 -9.00
N SER A 175 9.35 23.89 -7.83
CA SER A 175 9.83 23.40 -6.54
C SER A 175 8.99 22.21 -6.09
N TRP A 176 9.54 21.43 -5.17
CA TRP A 176 8.90 20.30 -4.54
C TRP A 176 8.77 20.54 -3.05
N GLN A 177 7.66 20.12 -2.48
CA GLN A 177 7.35 20.33 -1.07
C GLN A 177 6.69 19.06 -0.54
N VAL A 178 7.01 18.71 0.70
CA VAL A 178 6.25 17.71 1.45
C VAL A 178 5.21 18.44 2.30
N VAL A 179 3.98 17.96 2.25
CA VAL A 179 2.87 18.52 3.05
C VAL A 179 2.25 17.43 3.90
N GLN A 180 1.84 17.81 5.12
CA GLN A 180 0.95 16.99 5.94
C GLN A 180 -0.46 17.06 5.36
N VAL A 181 -1.07 15.89 5.18
CA VAL A 181 -2.47 15.73 4.82
C VAL A 181 -3.24 15.60 6.12
N LYS A 182 -4.15 16.55 6.39
CA LYS A 182 -5.08 16.41 7.53
C LYS A 182 -5.94 15.17 7.31
N ALA A 183 -6.10 14.35 8.34
CA ALA A 183 -7.14 13.32 8.34
C ALA A 183 -8.50 14.03 8.40
N GLY A 184 -9.33 13.84 7.36
CA GLY A 184 -10.71 14.34 7.25
C GLY A 184 -10.92 15.21 6.00
N GLU A 185 -11.96 15.04 5.17
CA GLU A 185 -13.28 14.42 5.38
C GLU A 185 -13.69 13.64 4.12
N ALA A 186 -14.13 12.40 4.28
CA ALA A 186 -15.01 11.69 3.35
C ALA A 186 -15.89 10.74 4.18
#